data_AF-A0A7S4KVT2-F1
#
_entry.id   AF-A0A7S4KVT2-F1
#
_cell.length_a   1.000
_cell.length_b   1.000
_cell.length_c   1.000
_cell.angle_alpha   90.00
_cell.angle_beta   90.00
_cell.angle_gamma   90.00
#
_symmetry.space_group_name_H-M   'P 1'
#
loop_
_entity.id
_entity.type
_entity.pdbx_description
1 polymer ?
#
loop_
_entity_poly.entity_id
_entity_poly.type
_entity_poly.pdbx_seq_one_letter_code
_entity_poly.pdbx_strand_id
1 'polypeptide(L)'
;MLDLHSGRVGGEDDAVGETERVKAISAISALIQHNDDAIKAFLWAGGLDNMRQDLHMQVGARLRGRACFVLQWLFESSKEACKQAVDKRFAPLLFAILLESEEIEYAGRALRSLVKCDSTSCAEQIRVEEGEWRARLNRRLESLSSSESEDERQIVEELVRLLS
;
A
#
# COMPACT_ATOMS: atom_id res chain seq x y z
N MET A 1 17.45 -11.11 -2.54
CA MET A 1 16.00 -10.93 -2.81
C MET A 1 15.56 -9.49 -2.61
N LEU A 2 15.88 -8.86 -1.48
CA LEU A 2 15.56 -7.43 -1.27
C LEU A 2 16.27 -6.52 -2.29
N ASP A 3 17.52 -6.83 -2.66
CA ASP A 3 18.20 -6.05 -3.72
C ASP A 3 17.51 -6.19 -5.08
N LEU A 4 17.09 -7.41 -5.44
CA LEU A 4 16.35 -7.69 -6.68
C LEU A 4 15.00 -6.95 -6.68
N HIS A 5 14.30 -6.95 -5.55
CA HIS A 5 13.07 -6.21 -5.35
C HIS A 5 13.26 -4.69 -5.50
N SER A 6 14.33 -4.14 -4.91
CA SER A 6 14.69 -2.72 -5.02
C SER A 6 15.26 -2.33 -6.39
N GLY A 7 15.40 -3.29 -7.32
CA GLY A 7 15.96 -3.06 -8.66
C GLY A 7 17.47 -2.78 -8.67
N ARG A 8 18.20 -3.09 -7.59
CA ARG A 8 19.64 -2.81 -7.42
C ARG A 8 20.57 -3.92 -7.92
N VAL A 9 20.06 -4.83 -8.74
CA VAL A 9 20.83 -5.98 -9.24
C VAL A 9 21.14 -5.75 -10.72
N GLY A 10 22.36 -5.28 -11.02
CA GLY A 10 22.83 -5.03 -12.39
C GLY A 10 23.63 -3.72 -12.49
N GLY A 11 24.62 -3.67 -13.38
CA GLY A 11 25.30 -2.42 -13.74
C GLY A 11 24.32 -1.43 -14.40
N GLU A 12 24.76 -0.19 -14.65
CA GLU A 12 23.92 0.95 -15.10
C GLU A 12 23.00 0.70 -16.32
N ASP A 13 23.17 -0.41 -17.04
CA ASP A 13 22.36 -0.81 -18.21
C ASP A 13 21.34 -1.96 -17.98
N ASP A 14 21.37 -2.68 -16.84
CA ASP A 14 20.48 -3.82 -16.55
C ASP A 14 19.42 -3.46 -15.49
N ALA A 15 18.50 -2.57 -15.84
CA ALA A 15 17.36 -2.27 -14.97
C ALA A 15 16.46 -3.51 -14.82
N VAL A 16 16.31 -4.01 -13.58
CA VAL A 16 15.43 -5.14 -13.27
C VAL A 16 13.99 -4.78 -13.65
N GLY A 17 13.41 -5.55 -14.58
CA GLY A 17 12.06 -5.34 -15.09
C GLY A 17 10.97 -5.51 -14.04
N GLU A 18 9.79 -4.94 -14.29
CA GLU A 18 8.62 -5.04 -13.40
C GLU A 18 8.28 -6.50 -13.07
N THR A 19 8.41 -7.41 -14.04
CA THR A 19 8.12 -8.84 -13.88
C THR A 19 9.01 -9.49 -12.82
N GLU A 20 10.30 -9.22 -12.86
CA GLU A 20 11.28 -9.73 -11.91
C GLU A 20 11.02 -9.17 -10.50
N ARG A 21 10.67 -7.89 -10.41
CA ARG A 21 10.32 -7.23 -9.13
C ARG A 21 9.04 -7.81 -8.53
N VAL A 22 8.01 -8.04 -9.34
CA VAL A 22 6.76 -8.71 -8.91
C VAL A 22 7.03 -10.12 -8.40
N LYS A 23 7.89 -10.90 -9.09
CA LYS A 23 8.30 -12.23 -8.64
C LYS A 23 9.06 -12.16 -7.32
N ALA A 24 9.97 -11.20 -7.17
CA ALA A 24 10.73 -10.99 -5.94
C ALA A 24 9.82 -10.65 -4.75
N ILE A 25 8.88 -9.71 -4.90
CA ILE A 25 7.87 -9.40 -3.86
C ILE A 25 7.06 -10.64 -3.53
N SER A 26 6.64 -11.40 -4.53
CA SER A 26 5.81 -12.58 -4.32
C SER A 26 6.54 -13.65 -3.53
N ALA A 27 7.83 -13.86 -3.79
CA ALA A 27 8.67 -14.75 -3.01
C ALA A 27 8.88 -14.24 -1.58
N ILE A 28 9.16 -12.94 -1.41
CA ILE A 28 9.28 -12.31 -0.08
C ILE A 28 7.99 -12.50 0.72
N SER A 29 6.83 -12.22 0.11
CA SER A 29 5.51 -12.42 0.72
C SER A 29 5.33 -13.85 1.22
N ALA A 30 5.69 -14.84 0.41
CA ALA A 30 5.55 -16.25 0.79
C ALA A 30 6.48 -16.64 1.96
N LEU A 31 7.67 -16.01 2.06
CA LEU A 31 8.62 -16.27 3.14
C LEU A 31 8.21 -15.64 4.47
N ILE A 32 7.65 -14.42 4.43
CA ILE A 32 7.26 -13.71 5.64
C ILE A 32 5.89 -14.17 6.16
N GLN A 33 5.04 -14.70 5.29
CA GLN A 33 3.72 -15.18 5.68
C GLN A 33 3.80 -16.28 6.74
N HIS A 34 3.11 -16.05 7.86
CA HIS A 34 3.04 -16.94 9.02
C HIS A 34 4.41 -17.27 9.67
N ASN A 35 5.39 -16.37 9.52
CA ASN A 35 6.72 -16.54 10.11
C ASN A 35 7.22 -15.23 10.75
N ASP A 36 7.05 -15.12 12.07
CA ASP A 36 7.38 -13.91 12.84
C ASP A 36 8.86 -13.52 12.74
N ASP A 37 9.77 -14.49 12.69
CA ASP A 37 11.20 -14.20 12.59
C ASP A 37 11.58 -13.70 11.20
N ALA A 38 10.92 -14.22 10.15
CA ALA A 38 11.05 -13.69 8.80
C ALA A 38 10.46 -12.28 8.68
N ILE A 39 9.35 -11.98 9.36
CA ILE A 39 8.81 -10.61 9.45
C ILE A 39 9.83 -9.67 10.09
N LYS A 40 10.39 -10.04 11.26
CA LYS A 40 11.40 -9.22 11.95
C LYS A 40 12.62 -8.97 11.06
N ALA A 41 13.13 -10.01 10.41
CA ALA A 41 14.26 -9.90 9.49
C ALA A 41 13.94 -8.98 8.31
N PHE A 42 12.74 -9.10 7.73
CA PHE A 42 12.28 -8.23 6.65
C PHE A 42 12.20 -6.76 7.08
N LEU A 43 11.62 -6.47 8.25
CA LEU A 43 11.55 -5.12 8.79
C LEU A 43 12.94 -4.55 9.07
N TRP A 44 13.80 -5.34 9.72
CA TRP A 44 15.17 -4.93 10.08
C TRP A 44 16.03 -4.63 8.85
N ALA A 45 15.82 -5.36 7.76
CA ALA A 45 16.51 -5.15 6.49
C ALA A 45 15.93 -3.99 5.64
N GLY A 46 15.05 -3.15 6.20
CA GLY A 46 14.46 -2.02 5.48
C GLY A 46 13.43 -2.44 4.44
N GLY A 47 12.78 -3.60 4.62
CA GLY A 47 11.80 -4.12 3.67
C GLY A 47 10.63 -3.17 3.39
N LEU A 48 10.20 -2.41 4.41
CA LEU A 48 9.18 -1.38 4.25
C LEU A 48 9.64 -0.21 3.37
N ASP A 49 10.92 0.18 3.40
CA ASP A 49 11.41 1.27 2.55
C ASP A 49 11.28 0.92 1.06
N ASN A 50 11.56 -0.33 0.72
CA ASN A 50 11.37 -0.83 -0.64
C ASN A 50 9.87 -0.92 -1.00
N MET A 51 9.02 -1.41 -0.10
CA MET A 51 7.56 -1.45 -0.34
C MET A 51 6.98 -0.05 -0.55
N ARG A 52 7.47 0.93 0.21
CA ARG A 52 7.05 2.34 0.07
C ARG A 52 7.36 2.88 -1.31
N GLN A 53 8.53 2.54 -1.87
CA GLN A 53 8.90 2.92 -3.24
C GLN A 53 7.91 2.34 -4.26
N ASP A 54 7.44 1.12 -4.03
CA ASP A 54 6.49 0.44 -4.92
C ASP A 54 5.05 0.92 -4.86
N LEU A 55 4.72 1.74 -3.85
CA LEU A 55 3.40 2.39 -3.76
C LEU A 55 3.28 3.65 -4.62
N HIS A 56 4.37 4.20 -5.14
CA HIS A 56 4.29 5.43 -5.94
C HIS A 56 3.47 5.23 -7.22
N MET A 57 2.69 6.24 -7.60
CA MET A 57 1.85 6.23 -8.80
C MET A 57 2.60 6.06 -10.12
N GLN A 58 3.91 6.32 -10.09
CA GLN A 58 4.81 6.18 -11.23
C GLN A 58 5.23 4.72 -11.46
N VAL A 59 5.08 3.87 -10.44
CA VAL A 59 5.43 2.44 -10.50
C VAL A 59 4.32 1.68 -11.21
N GLY A 60 4.69 0.66 -11.99
CA GLY A 60 3.72 -0.17 -12.73
C GLY A 60 2.63 -0.77 -11.83
N ALA A 61 1.41 -0.81 -12.36
CA ALA A 61 0.21 -1.16 -11.59
C ALA A 61 0.29 -2.56 -10.96
N ARG A 62 0.96 -3.51 -11.63
CA ARG A 62 1.10 -4.88 -11.11
C ARG A 62 2.00 -4.93 -9.90
N LEU A 63 3.13 -4.21 -9.94
CA LEU A 63 4.05 -4.13 -8.82
C LEU A 63 3.40 -3.42 -7.63
N ARG A 64 2.71 -2.30 -7.89
CA ARG A 64 1.96 -1.55 -6.87
C ARG A 64 0.87 -2.38 -6.23
N GLY A 65 0.03 -3.04 -7.03
CA GLY A 65 -1.03 -3.92 -6.54
C GLY A 65 -0.50 -5.07 -5.69
N ARG A 66 0.68 -5.62 -6.05
CA ARG A 66 1.36 -6.64 -5.26
C ARG A 66 1.91 -6.08 -3.95
N ALA A 67 2.49 -4.88 -3.95
CA ALA A 67 2.93 -4.22 -2.72
C ALA A 67 1.74 -3.97 -1.77
N CYS A 68 0.60 -3.46 -2.27
CA CYS A 68 -0.62 -3.30 -1.48
C CYS A 68 -1.11 -4.61 -0.85
N PHE A 69 -1.06 -5.72 -1.60
CA PHE A 69 -1.42 -7.04 -1.06
C PHE A 69 -0.53 -7.45 0.12
N VAL A 70 0.78 -7.30 -0.03
CA VAL A 70 1.74 -7.67 1.02
C VAL A 70 1.56 -6.79 2.26
N LEU A 71 1.37 -5.48 2.07
CA LEU A 71 1.18 -4.54 3.17
C LEU A 71 -0.11 -4.79 3.94
N GLN A 72 -1.22 -5.09 3.25
CA GLN A 72 -2.48 -5.43 3.92
C GLN A 72 -2.26 -6.59 4.90
N TRP A 73 -1.64 -7.67 4.42
CA TRP A 73 -1.36 -8.84 5.25
C TRP A 73 -0.36 -8.53 6.38
N LEU A 74 0.70 -7.78 6.08
CA LEU A 74 1.77 -7.46 7.03
C LEU A 74 1.26 -6.59 8.18
N PHE A 75 0.40 -5.61 7.89
CA PHE A 75 -0.20 -4.74 8.91
C PHE A 75 -1.24 -5.48 9.76
N GLU A 76 -1.94 -6.46 9.18
CA GLU A 76 -2.80 -7.35 9.96
C GLU A 76 -2.01 -8.25 10.92
N SER A 77 -0.80 -8.66 10.51
CA SER A 77 -0.01 -9.66 11.23
C SER A 77 1.03 -9.07 12.20
N SER A 78 1.42 -7.80 12.03
CA SER A 78 2.53 -7.20 12.79
C SER A 78 2.27 -5.75 13.18
N LYS A 79 2.05 -5.53 14.50
CA LYS A 79 1.92 -4.18 15.08
C LYS A 79 3.18 -3.33 14.90
N GLU A 80 4.35 -3.97 14.93
CA GLU A 80 5.63 -3.28 14.69
C GLU A 80 5.73 -2.78 13.25
N ALA A 81 5.26 -3.58 12.28
CA ALA A 81 5.17 -3.13 10.90
C ALA A 81 4.23 -1.93 10.74
N CYS A 82 3.08 -1.94 11.43
CA CYS A 82 2.16 -0.79 11.42
C CYS A 82 2.83 0.47 11.96
N LYS A 83 3.47 0.37 13.13
CA LYS A 83 4.17 1.51 13.75
C LYS A 83 5.22 2.09 12.81
N GLN A 84 6.07 1.26 12.23
CA GLN A 84 7.09 1.72 11.29
C GLN A 84 6.48 2.30 10.01
N ALA A 85 5.35 1.78 9.53
CA ALA A 85 4.67 2.32 8.35
C ALA A 85 4.03 3.70 8.61
N VAL A 86 3.48 3.92 9.80
CA VAL A 86 3.05 5.25 10.26
C VAL A 86 4.24 6.19 10.29
N ASP A 87 5.35 5.82 10.94
CA ASP A 87 6.57 6.65 11.00
C ASP A 87 7.12 6.99 9.61
N LYS A 88 7.01 6.05 8.66
CA LYS A 88 7.45 6.20 7.26
C LYS A 88 6.42 6.85 6.34
N ARG A 89 5.31 7.38 6.86
CA ARG A 89 4.29 8.10 6.08
C ARG A 89 3.71 7.26 4.94
N PHE A 90 3.30 6.03 5.21
CA PHE A 90 2.60 5.19 4.22
C PHE A 90 1.20 5.71 3.90
N ALA A 91 0.55 6.38 4.86
CA ALA A 91 -0.85 6.74 4.75
C ALA A 91 -1.17 7.60 3.50
N PRO A 92 -0.41 8.67 3.21
CA PRO A 92 -0.62 9.47 2.00
C PRO A 92 -0.49 8.68 0.69
N LEU A 93 0.46 7.74 0.60
CA LEU A 93 0.69 6.93 -0.60
C LEU A 93 -0.47 5.95 -0.83
N LEU A 94 -0.90 5.25 0.22
CA LEU A 94 -2.05 4.35 0.15
C LEU A 94 -3.35 5.12 -0.14
N PHE A 95 -3.49 6.32 0.42
CA PHE A 95 -4.63 7.19 0.16
C PHE A 95 -4.66 7.66 -1.29
N ALA A 96 -3.51 8.05 -1.87
CA ALA A 96 -3.43 8.35 -3.28
C ALA A 96 -3.90 7.15 -4.14
N ILE A 97 -3.47 5.92 -3.79
CA ILE A 97 -3.90 4.69 -4.50
C ILE A 97 -5.41 4.52 -4.48
N LEU A 98 -6.04 4.76 -3.33
CA LEU A 98 -7.49 4.73 -3.20
C LEU A 98 -8.20 5.76 -4.10
N LEU A 99 -7.61 6.95 -4.25
CA LEU A 99 -8.17 8.04 -5.05
C LEU A 99 -8.03 7.83 -6.56
N GLU A 100 -6.92 7.25 -7.00
CA GLU A 100 -6.53 7.26 -8.42
C GLU A 100 -6.57 5.87 -9.09
N SER A 101 -6.63 4.78 -8.33
CA SER A 101 -6.62 3.43 -8.91
C SER A 101 -7.94 3.10 -9.63
N GLU A 102 -7.85 2.73 -10.90
CA GLU A 102 -8.98 2.17 -11.65
C GLU A 102 -9.36 0.76 -11.14
N GLU A 103 -8.36 -0.01 -10.69
CA GLU A 103 -8.56 -1.34 -10.11
C GLU A 103 -9.15 -1.23 -8.69
N ILE A 104 -10.42 -1.57 -8.54
CA ILE A 104 -11.16 -1.54 -7.27
C ILE A 104 -10.50 -2.44 -6.22
N GLU A 105 -9.95 -3.58 -6.63
CA GLU A 105 -9.23 -4.48 -5.73
C GLU A 105 -8.04 -3.77 -5.05
N TYR A 106 -7.30 -2.94 -5.79
CA TYR A 106 -6.13 -2.25 -5.25
C TYR A 106 -6.52 -1.10 -4.34
N ALA A 107 -7.58 -0.36 -4.73
CA ALA A 107 -8.18 0.66 -3.88
C ALA A 107 -8.65 0.08 -2.54
N GLY A 108 -9.36 -1.05 -2.57
CA GLY A 108 -9.82 -1.75 -1.37
C GLY A 108 -8.67 -2.28 -0.52
N ARG A 109 -7.61 -2.82 -1.11
CA ARG A 109 -6.40 -3.25 -0.38
C ARG A 109 -5.70 -2.08 0.30
N ALA A 110 -5.60 -0.94 -0.38
CA ALA A 110 -4.99 0.25 0.18
C ALA A 110 -5.80 0.77 1.37
N LEU A 111 -7.12 0.86 1.24
CA LEU A 111 -8.01 1.27 2.34
C LEU A 111 -7.94 0.32 3.53
N ARG A 112 -8.02 -0.99 3.30
CA ARG A 112 -7.88 -1.99 4.38
C ARG A 112 -6.52 -1.89 5.08
N SER A 113 -5.46 -1.61 4.32
CA SER A 113 -4.13 -1.38 4.89
C SER A 113 -4.14 -0.16 5.82
N LEU A 114 -4.75 0.97 5.42
CA LEU A 114 -4.90 2.16 6.26
C LEU A 114 -5.68 1.89 7.54
N VAL A 115 -6.81 1.19 7.43
CA VAL A 115 -7.67 0.87 8.58
C VAL A 115 -6.97 -0.05 9.59
N LYS A 116 -6.13 -0.97 9.11
CA LYS A 116 -5.37 -1.90 9.98
C LYS A 116 -4.11 -1.27 10.57
N CYS A 117 -3.53 -0.26 9.91
CA CYS A 117 -2.22 0.32 10.22
C CYS A 117 -2.28 1.52 11.19
N ASP A 118 -3.09 1.43 12.25
CA ASP A 118 -3.47 2.56 13.12
C ASP A 118 -4.23 3.65 12.35
N SER A 119 -5.55 3.49 12.29
CA SER A 119 -6.46 4.38 11.56
C SER A 119 -6.43 5.82 12.06
N THR A 120 -6.13 6.06 13.34
CA THR A 120 -6.12 7.42 13.90
C THR A 120 -4.91 8.19 13.37
N SER A 121 -3.71 7.61 13.54
CA SER A 121 -2.48 8.19 13.03
C SER A 121 -2.51 8.31 11.50
N CYS A 122 -3.06 7.31 10.80
CA CYS A 122 -3.23 7.38 9.34
C CYS A 122 -4.15 8.53 8.91
N ALA A 123 -5.29 8.70 9.57
CA ALA A 123 -6.23 9.79 9.27
C ALA A 123 -5.60 11.17 9.50
N GLU A 124 -4.84 11.35 10.58
CA GLU A 124 -4.11 12.59 10.84
C GLU A 124 -3.11 12.91 9.73
N GLN A 125 -2.34 11.91 9.28
CA GLN A 125 -1.37 12.10 8.18
C GLN A 125 -2.05 12.49 6.86
N ILE A 126 -3.22 11.93 6.57
CA ILE A 126 -4.01 12.26 5.39
C ILE A 126 -4.59 13.67 5.50
N ARG A 127 -5.13 14.05 6.67
CA ARG A 127 -5.70 15.40 6.91
C ARG A 127 -4.68 16.52 6.79
N VAL A 128 -3.42 16.27 7.17
CA VAL A 128 -2.33 17.25 6.96
C VAL A 128 -2.15 17.59 5.47
N GLU A 129 -2.54 16.70 4.56
CA GLU A 129 -2.47 16.90 3.11
C GLU A 129 -3.84 17.23 2.47
N GLU A 130 -4.88 17.53 3.28
CA GLU A 130 -6.28 17.66 2.84
C GLU A 130 -6.48 18.69 1.71
N GLY A 131 -5.68 19.76 1.68
CA GLY A 131 -5.73 20.80 0.65
C GLY A 131 -5.48 20.26 -0.77
N GLU A 132 -4.69 19.20 -0.92
CA GLU A 132 -4.39 18.60 -2.22
C GLU A 132 -5.46 17.56 -2.64
N TRP A 133 -6.02 16.83 -1.68
CA TRP A 133 -6.79 15.62 -1.98
C TRP A 133 -8.31 15.80 -1.96
N ARG A 134 -8.85 16.87 -1.35
CA ARG A 134 -10.31 17.00 -1.13
C ARG A 134 -11.16 16.94 -2.40
N ALA A 135 -10.73 17.61 -3.47
CA ALA A 135 -11.46 17.59 -4.75
C ALA A 135 -11.40 16.21 -5.43
N ARG A 136 -10.25 15.52 -5.32
CA ARG A 136 -10.06 14.16 -5.85
C ARG A 136 -10.91 13.16 -5.07
N LEU A 137 -10.97 13.30 -3.74
CA LEU A 137 -11.80 12.50 -2.86
C LEU A 137 -13.28 12.60 -3.20
N ASN A 138 -13.83 13.82 -3.34
CA ASN A 138 -15.25 13.99 -3.67
C ASN A 138 -15.60 13.33 -5.01
N ARG A 139 -14.77 13.53 -6.04
CA ARG A 139 -14.97 12.88 -7.34
C ARG A 139 -14.91 11.36 -7.23
N ARG A 140 -13.97 10.83 -6.44
CA ARG A 140 -13.84 9.38 -6.23
C ARG A 140 -15.05 8.81 -5.51
N LEU A 141 -15.54 9.49 -4.47
CA LEU A 141 -16.75 9.11 -3.75
C LEU A 141 -17.98 9.11 -4.65
N GLU A 142 -18.17 10.15 -5.48
CA GLU A 142 -19.26 10.22 -6.46
C GLU A 142 -19.20 9.04 -7.45
N SER A 143 -18.01 8.74 -7.97
CA SER A 143 -17.79 7.60 -8.86
C SER A 143 -18.17 6.28 -8.22
N LEU A 144 -17.66 5.99 -7.01
CA LEU A 144 -17.91 4.73 -6.30
C LEU A 144 -19.37 4.62 -5.81
N SER A 145 -19.97 5.72 -5.37
CA SER A 145 -21.36 5.73 -4.87
C SER A 145 -22.39 5.52 -5.98
N SER A 146 -22.03 5.85 -7.23
CA SER A 146 -22.88 5.60 -8.40
C SER A 146 -22.89 4.13 -8.85
N SER A 147 -22.02 3.29 -8.27
CA SER A 147 -21.88 1.88 -8.64
C SER A 147 -22.91 0.98 -7.93
N GLU A 148 -23.36 -0.04 -8.64
CA GLU A 148 -24.16 -1.13 -8.07
C GLU A 148 -23.29 -2.21 -7.39
N SER A 149 -21.96 -2.07 -7.46
CA SER A 149 -21.00 -2.99 -6.86
C SER A 149 -20.98 -2.91 -5.33
N GLU A 150 -21.15 -4.05 -4.66
CA GLU A 150 -21.06 -4.16 -3.20
C GLU A 150 -19.66 -3.82 -2.69
N ASP A 151 -18.60 -4.25 -3.40
CA ASP A 151 -17.22 -3.96 -3.04
C ASP A 151 -16.93 -2.45 -3.02
N GLU A 152 -17.50 -1.71 -3.98
CA GLU A 152 -17.34 -0.25 -4.06
C GLU A 152 -18.09 0.47 -2.95
N ARG A 153 -19.30 -0.01 -2.60
CA ARG A 153 -20.07 0.52 -1.47
C ARG A 153 -19.33 0.33 -0.15
N GLN A 154 -18.77 -0.86 0.08
CA GLN A 154 -17.97 -1.13 1.26
C GLN A 154 -16.75 -0.18 1.35
N ILE A 155 -16.09 0.09 0.22
CA ILE A 155 -14.98 1.06 0.17
C ILE A 155 -15.45 2.46 0.58
N VAL A 156 -16.60 2.92 0.10
CA VAL A 156 -17.15 4.23 0.46
C VAL A 156 -17.42 4.30 1.97
N GLU A 157 -18.07 3.29 2.55
CA GLU A 157 -18.38 3.26 3.98
C GLU A 157 -17.12 3.28 4.86
N GLU A 158 -16.14 2.44 4.53
CA GLU A 158 -14.86 2.38 5.26
C GLU A 158 -14.06 3.68 5.12
N LEU A 159 -14.09 4.31 3.95
CA LEU A 159 -13.41 5.57 3.67
C LEU A 159 -14.01 6.73 4.47
N VAL A 160 -15.34 6.83 4.48
CA VAL A 160 -16.06 7.83 5.31
C VAL A 160 -15.71 7.63 6.78
N ARG A 161 -15.69 6.37 7.26
CA ARG A 161 -15.33 6.05 8.64
C ARG A 161 -13.86 6.35 8.99
N LEU A 162 -12.95 6.18 8.05
CA LEU A 162 -11.54 6.53 8.25
C LEU A 162 -11.34 8.04 8.40
N LEU A 163 -12.15 8.84 7.70
CA LEU A 163 -11.99 10.31 7.62
C LEU A 163 -12.89 11.09 8.57
N SER A 164 -13.86 10.45 9.23
CA SER A 164 -14.71 11.04 10.28
C SER A 164 -13.93 11.24 11.58
#